data_AF-A0A1B7L3K2-F1
#
_entry.id   AF-A0A1B7L3K2-F1
#
_cell.length_a   1.000
_cell.length_b   1.000
_cell.length_c   1.000
_cell.angle_alpha   90.00
_cell.angle_beta   90.00
_cell.angle_gamma   90.00
#
_symmetry.space_group_name_H-M   'P 1'
#
loop_
_entity.id
_entity.type
_entity.pdbx_description
1 polymer ?
#
loop_
_entity_poly.entity_id
_entity_poly.type
_entity_poly.pdbx_seq_one_letter_code
_entity_poly.pdbx_strand_id
1 'polypeptide(L)'
;MIDFNIDISSGELFFNGERLEAKDHSGWVASPIYDKFKNVNEADQIIPYHYLVNNVLWMGRVFELTIRPACFENTPFMLYFVNKGGGYYRSLSNWEKRSDINMLECEVGELFNWLLNELRLSDDYVKIGHGYRWEFSWGVSQPLSKRNHLIVEFILVIINDAHFYCVVYLVLNK
;
A
#
# COMPACT_ATOMS: atom_id res chain seq x y z
N MET A 1 -0.32 15.98 7.48
CA MET A 1 -0.18 14.52 7.69
C MET A 1 -1.52 13.94 7.34
N ILE A 2 -1.54 13.03 6.35
CA ILE A 2 -2.75 12.34 5.93
C ILE A 2 -3.04 11.17 6.88
N ASP A 3 -4.28 11.01 7.32
CA ASP A 3 -4.77 9.84 8.04
C ASP A 3 -5.31 8.82 7.05
N PHE A 4 -4.79 7.59 7.07
CA PHE A 4 -5.23 6.50 6.21
C PHE A 4 -5.94 5.43 7.04
N ASN A 5 -7.05 4.93 6.50
CA ASN A 5 -7.79 3.82 7.09
C ASN A 5 -8.36 2.90 6.02
N ILE A 6 -8.58 1.65 6.41
CA ILE A 6 -9.21 0.62 5.60
C ILE A 6 -10.35 -0.04 6.38
N ASP A 7 -11.52 -0.13 5.77
CA ASP A 7 -12.61 -0.95 6.27
C ASP A 7 -12.51 -2.34 5.64
N ILE A 8 -12.02 -3.32 6.41
CA ILE A 8 -11.86 -4.71 5.95
C ILE A 8 -13.21 -5.40 5.71
N SER A 9 -14.31 -4.90 6.27
CA SER A 9 -15.64 -5.50 6.03
C SER A 9 -16.20 -5.15 4.64
N SER A 10 -15.78 -4.01 4.07
CA SER A 10 -16.28 -3.50 2.78
C SER A 10 -15.19 -3.38 1.70
N GLY A 11 -13.92 -3.39 2.10
CA GLY A 11 -12.77 -3.13 1.23
C GLY A 11 -12.56 -1.64 0.92
N GLU A 12 -13.28 -0.75 1.59
CA GLU A 12 -13.23 0.68 1.34
C GLU A 12 -11.98 1.31 1.97
N LEU A 13 -11.32 2.17 1.20
CA LEU A 13 -10.18 2.95 1.68
C LEU A 13 -10.57 4.39 1.94
N PHE A 14 -9.95 4.96 2.95
CA PHE A 14 -10.19 6.34 3.34
C PHE A 14 -8.88 7.10 3.53
N PHE A 15 -8.85 8.34 3.03
CA PHE A 15 -7.79 9.31 3.27
C PHE A 15 -8.40 10.57 3.89
N ASN A 16 -8.04 10.89 5.14
CA ASN A 16 -8.68 11.95 5.94
C ASN A 16 -10.21 11.82 5.96
N GLY A 17 -10.72 10.59 6.06
CA GLY A 17 -12.16 10.28 6.03
C GLY A 17 -12.81 10.32 4.64
N GLU A 18 -12.10 10.73 3.58
CA GLU A 18 -12.62 10.68 2.20
C GLU A 18 -12.39 9.32 1.58
N ARG A 19 -13.44 8.74 1.00
CA ARG A 19 -13.36 7.43 0.33
C ARG A 19 -12.54 7.53 -0.97
N LEU A 20 -11.63 6.57 -1.19
CA LEU A 20 -10.97 6.40 -2.48
C LEU A 20 -11.94 5.75 -3.48
N GLU A 21 -12.41 6.53 -4.45
CA GLU A 21 -13.24 6.04 -5.56
C GLU A 21 -12.48 5.91 -6.88
N ALA A 22 -11.30 6.52 -6.96
CA ALA A 22 -10.47 6.50 -8.16
C ALA A 22 -10.00 5.08 -8.50
N LYS A 23 -10.27 4.64 -9.72
CA LYS A 23 -9.81 3.34 -10.25
C LYS A 23 -8.62 3.47 -11.19
N ASP A 24 -8.54 4.58 -11.91
CA ASP A 24 -7.50 4.86 -12.90
C ASP A 24 -6.89 6.24 -12.69
N HIS A 25 -5.92 6.59 -13.53
CA HIS A 25 -5.24 7.88 -13.47
C HIS A 25 -6.19 9.06 -13.61
N SER A 26 -7.13 9.00 -14.56
CA SER A 26 -8.09 10.08 -14.82
C SER A 26 -8.99 10.32 -13.60
N GLY A 27 -9.49 9.25 -12.99
CA GLY A 27 -10.28 9.31 -11.75
C GLY A 27 -9.45 9.79 -10.57
N TRP A 28 -8.17 9.40 -10.49
CA TRP A 28 -7.27 9.85 -9.43
C TRP A 28 -7.06 11.36 -9.47
N VAL A 29 -6.69 11.90 -10.64
CA VAL A 29 -6.39 13.34 -10.76
C VAL A 29 -7.62 14.23 -10.66
N ALA A 30 -8.81 13.66 -10.83
CA ALA A 30 -10.09 14.34 -10.61
C ALA A 30 -10.66 14.12 -9.18
N SER A 31 -9.98 13.34 -8.34
CA SER A 31 -10.50 12.98 -7.02
C SER A 31 -10.34 14.10 -5.99
N PRO A 32 -11.29 14.24 -5.04
CA PRO A 32 -11.14 15.16 -3.91
C PRO A 32 -9.89 14.89 -3.06
N ILE A 33 -9.46 13.62 -2.99
CA ILE A 33 -8.25 13.21 -2.27
C ILE A 33 -7.01 13.84 -2.90
N TYR A 34 -6.89 13.78 -4.23
CA TYR A 34 -5.76 14.35 -4.94
C TYR A 34 -5.67 15.87 -4.79
N ASP A 35 -6.81 16.56 -4.86
CA ASP A 35 -6.86 18.01 -4.63
C ASP A 35 -6.43 18.37 -3.20
N LYS A 36 -6.87 17.60 -2.19
CA LYS A 36 -6.41 17.79 -0.82
C LYS A 36 -4.89 17.61 -0.72
N PHE A 37 -4.33 16.55 -1.31
CA PHE A 37 -2.89 16.28 -1.22
C PHE A 37 -2.03 17.37 -1.87
N LYS A 38 -2.47 17.92 -3.01
CA LYS A 38 -1.82 19.08 -3.63
C LYS A 38 -1.81 20.29 -2.69
N ASN A 39 -2.95 20.59 -2.07
CA ASN A 39 -3.10 21.78 -1.24
C ASN A 39 -2.23 21.76 0.03
N VAL A 40 -1.89 20.57 0.53
CA VAL A 40 -1.00 20.42 1.70
C VAL A 40 0.47 20.18 1.32
N ASN A 41 0.84 20.25 0.03
CA ASN A 41 2.15 19.84 -0.49
C ASN A 41 2.55 18.43 -0.02
N GLU A 42 1.55 17.53 0.08
CA GLU A 42 1.77 16.15 0.50
C GLU A 42 1.74 15.19 -0.68
N ALA A 43 1.49 15.62 -1.92
CA ALA A 43 1.66 14.75 -3.09
C ALA A 43 2.63 15.38 -4.10
N ASP A 44 3.83 14.81 -4.19
CA ASP A 44 4.78 15.13 -5.25
C ASP A 44 4.71 14.05 -6.33
N GLN A 45 4.51 14.47 -7.58
CA GLN A 45 4.65 13.56 -8.71
C GLN A 45 6.14 13.33 -8.96
N ILE A 46 6.65 12.19 -8.50
CA ILE A 46 8.08 11.87 -8.58
C ILE A 46 8.50 11.36 -9.97
N ILE A 47 7.62 10.62 -10.63
CA ILE A 47 7.73 10.16 -12.03
C ILE A 47 6.30 10.06 -12.62
N PRO A 48 6.12 9.93 -13.95
CA PRO A 48 4.80 9.76 -14.55
C PRO A 48 3.97 8.70 -13.81
N TYR A 49 2.75 9.08 -13.43
CA TYR A 49 1.78 8.19 -12.78
C TYR A 49 2.15 7.65 -11.39
N HIS A 50 3.16 8.22 -10.72
CA HIS A 50 3.53 7.87 -9.35
C HIS A 50 3.51 9.12 -8.49
N TYR A 51 2.70 9.08 -7.43
CA TYR A 51 2.50 10.18 -6.51
C TYR A 51 3.03 9.78 -5.14
N LEU A 52 3.99 10.54 -4.62
CA LEU A 52 4.60 10.29 -3.32
C LEU A 52 3.91 11.14 -2.26
N VAL A 53 3.45 10.48 -1.20
CA VAL A 53 2.93 11.09 0.01
C VAL A 53 3.86 10.82 1.17
N ASN A 54 4.54 11.87 1.61
CA ASN A 54 5.64 11.72 2.56
C ASN A 54 5.17 11.22 3.92
N ASN A 55 4.06 11.70 4.47
CA ASN A 55 3.65 11.34 5.83
C ASN A 55 2.19 10.92 5.89
N VAL A 56 1.97 9.61 5.92
CA VAL A 56 0.68 8.98 6.13
C VAL A 56 0.66 8.29 7.48
N LEU A 57 -0.30 8.66 8.33
CA LEU A 57 -0.57 7.96 9.57
C LEU A 57 -1.52 6.79 9.28
N TRP A 58 -1.16 5.59 9.74
CA TRP A 58 -2.04 4.43 9.69
C TRP A 58 -1.88 3.63 10.98
N MET A 59 -2.96 3.54 11.76
CA MET A 59 -3.02 2.77 13.02
C MET A 59 -1.81 3.02 13.94
N GLY A 60 -1.50 4.32 14.14
CA GLY A 60 -0.43 4.77 15.04
C GLY A 60 1.00 4.69 14.48
N ARG A 61 1.19 4.22 13.25
CA ARG A 61 2.50 4.21 12.57
C ARG A 61 2.53 5.21 11.42
N VAL A 62 3.71 5.78 11.17
CA VAL A 62 3.92 6.74 10.08
C VAL A 62 4.58 6.05 8.90
N PHE A 63 4.01 6.24 7.73
CA PHE A 63 4.46 5.67 6.47
C PHE A 63 4.75 6.76 5.45
N GLU A 64 5.68 6.45 4.55
CA GLU A 64 5.72 7.05 3.23
C GLU A 64 4.84 6.22 2.30
N LEU A 65 3.97 6.87 1.53
CA LEU A 65 3.02 6.21 0.64
C LEU A 65 3.31 6.58 -0.82
N THR A 66 3.46 5.61 -1.69
CA THR A 66 3.43 5.84 -3.14
C THR A 66 2.11 5.37 -3.72
N ILE A 67 1.40 6.27 -4.39
CA ILE A 67 0.13 6.00 -5.06
C ILE A 67 0.40 5.86 -6.54
N ARG A 68 0.01 4.71 -7.08
CA ARG A 68 0.10 4.40 -8.51
C ARG A 68 -1.29 4.05 -9.03
N PRO A 69 -1.99 5.03 -9.63
CA PRO A 69 -3.27 4.75 -10.28
C PRO A 69 -3.12 3.76 -11.44
N ALA A 70 -4.21 3.07 -11.82
CA ALA A 70 -4.19 2.25 -13.02
C ALA A 70 -4.01 3.13 -14.27
N CYS A 71 -2.96 2.88 -15.05
CA CYS A 71 -2.59 3.71 -16.20
C CYS A 71 -2.52 2.94 -17.52
N PHE A 72 -2.28 1.64 -17.45
CA PHE A 72 -2.21 0.74 -18.60
C PHE A 72 -3.26 -0.36 -18.46
N GLU A 73 -3.69 -0.93 -19.59
CA GLU A 73 -4.53 -2.11 -19.57
C GLU A 73 -3.91 -3.21 -18.69
N ASN A 74 -4.73 -3.82 -17.84
CA ASN A 74 -4.35 -4.87 -16.89
C ASN A 74 -3.37 -4.45 -15.77
N THR A 75 -3.12 -3.16 -15.57
CA THR A 75 -2.41 -2.68 -14.36
C THR A 75 -3.41 -2.26 -13.28
N PRO A 76 -3.27 -2.75 -12.04
CA PRO A 76 -4.16 -2.35 -10.96
C PRO A 76 -3.77 -0.97 -10.39
N PHE A 77 -4.70 -0.35 -9.68
CA PHE A 77 -4.40 0.73 -8.75
C PHE A 77 -3.54 0.15 -7.60
N MET A 78 -2.51 0.86 -7.14
CA MET A 78 -1.58 0.35 -6.13
C MET A 78 -1.17 1.41 -5.11
N LEU A 79 -0.98 0.96 -3.86
CA LEU A 79 -0.55 1.77 -2.73
C LEU A 79 0.69 1.14 -2.07
N TYR A 80 1.85 1.75 -2.20
CA TYR A 80 3.07 1.23 -1.60
C TYR A 80 3.33 1.95 -0.28
N PHE A 81 3.41 1.24 0.84
CA PHE A 81 3.62 1.84 2.16
C PHE A 81 4.99 1.46 2.70
N VAL A 82 5.84 2.43 2.98
CA VAL A 82 7.15 2.22 3.61
C VAL A 82 7.11 2.75 5.04
N ASN A 83 7.27 1.86 6.04
CA ASN A 83 7.22 2.23 7.45
C ASN A 83 8.42 3.10 7.83
N LYS A 84 8.19 4.37 8.18
CA LYS A 84 9.28 5.29 8.54
C LYS A 84 9.96 4.94 9.85
N GLY A 85 9.25 4.25 10.74
CA GLY A 85 9.82 3.72 11.98
C GLY A 85 10.64 2.43 11.79
N GLY A 86 10.60 1.83 10.59
CA GLY A 86 11.22 0.54 10.27
C GLY A 86 12.74 0.57 10.19
N GLY A 87 13.36 -0.62 10.15
CA GLY A 87 14.81 -0.78 9.99
C GLY A 87 15.28 -0.33 8.61
N TYR A 88 14.49 -0.66 7.58
CA TYR A 88 14.73 -0.33 6.19
C TYR A 88 14.73 1.18 5.94
N TYR A 89 13.68 1.90 6.38
CA TYR A 89 13.60 3.35 6.17
C TYR A 89 14.78 4.08 6.83
N ARG A 90 15.17 3.63 8.03
CA ARG A 90 16.35 4.15 8.75
C ARG A 90 17.68 3.78 8.10
N SER A 91 17.68 2.79 7.21
CA SER A 91 18.87 2.32 6.50
C SER A 91 18.99 2.85 5.07
N LEU A 92 18.08 3.71 4.60
CA LEU A 92 18.07 4.22 3.22
C LEU A 92 19.40 4.87 2.79
N SER A 93 20.13 5.49 3.73
CA SER A 93 21.42 6.13 3.48
C SER A 93 22.63 5.19 3.61
N ASN A 94 22.44 3.92 3.98
CA ASN A 94 23.51 2.93 4.16
C ASN A 94 23.20 1.69 3.34
N TRP A 95 23.91 1.53 2.22
CA TRP A 95 23.71 0.42 1.29
C TRP A 95 23.85 -0.96 1.94
N GLU A 96 24.90 -1.19 2.71
CA GLU A 96 25.17 -2.49 3.34
C GLU A 96 24.00 -2.90 4.24
N LYS A 97 23.54 -1.99 5.11
CA LYS A 97 22.38 -2.20 5.97
C LYS A 97 21.08 -2.33 5.19
N ARG A 98 20.90 -1.51 4.15
CA ARG A 98 19.72 -1.56 3.29
C ARG A 98 19.59 -2.92 2.63
N SER A 99 20.70 -3.51 2.19
CA SER A 99 20.76 -4.81 1.51
C SER A 99 20.79 -6.03 2.44
N ASP A 100 20.75 -5.86 3.77
CA ASP A 100 20.80 -6.95 4.73
C ASP A 100 19.49 -7.74 4.76
N ILE A 101 19.48 -8.89 4.08
CA ILE A 101 18.30 -9.74 3.94
C ILE A 101 17.68 -10.16 5.28
N ASN A 102 18.48 -10.35 6.33
CA ASN A 102 17.96 -10.78 7.63
C ASN A 102 17.16 -9.65 8.29
N MET A 103 17.69 -8.42 8.25
CA MET A 103 16.99 -7.24 8.76
C MET A 103 15.64 -7.05 8.07
N LEU A 104 15.61 -7.30 6.77
CA LEU A 104 14.42 -7.11 5.95
C LEU A 104 13.38 -8.20 6.15
N GLU A 105 13.81 -9.47 6.27
CA GLU A 105 12.92 -10.56 6.64
C GLU A 105 12.31 -10.34 8.03
N CYS A 106 13.10 -9.82 8.98
CA CYS A 106 12.59 -9.38 10.28
C CYS A 106 11.53 -8.27 10.13
N GLU A 107 11.78 -7.25 9.31
CA GLU A 107 10.83 -6.15 9.11
C GLU A 107 9.53 -6.60 8.44
N VAL A 108 9.61 -7.50 7.45
CA VAL A 108 8.42 -8.14 6.86
C VAL A 108 7.62 -8.88 7.93
N GLY A 109 8.28 -9.66 8.79
CA GLY A 109 7.63 -10.36 9.89
C GLY A 109 7.00 -9.41 10.93
N GLU A 110 7.67 -8.31 11.27
CA GLU A 110 7.13 -7.31 12.20
C GLU A 110 5.89 -6.59 11.63
N LEU A 111 5.93 -6.22 10.35
CA LEU A 111 4.80 -5.57 9.68
C LEU A 111 3.63 -6.53 9.48
N PHE A 112 3.92 -7.78 9.11
CA PHE A 112 2.94 -8.86 9.03
C PHE A 112 2.21 -9.04 10.38
N ASN A 113 2.96 -9.24 11.47
CA ASN A 113 2.40 -9.44 12.79
C ASN A 113 1.63 -8.21 13.29
N TRP A 114 2.14 -7.01 13.01
CA TRP A 114 1.44 -5.78 13.34
C TRP A 114 0.09 -5.69 12.63
N LEU A 115 0.06 -5.89 11.32
CA LEU A 115 -1.19 -5.77 10.56
C LEU A 115 -2.20 -6.84 10.96
N LEU A 116 -1.73 -8.09 11.14
CA LEU A 116 -2.55 -9.20 11.62
C LEU A 116 -3.26 -8.84 12.93
N ASN A 117 -2.54 -8.19 13.86
CA ASN A 117 -3.08 -7.80 15.16
C ASN A 117 -4.02 -6.58 15.08
N GLU A 118 -3.63 -5.50 14.39
CA GLU A 118 -4.41 -4.27 14.32
C GLU A 118 -5.73 -4.47 13.56
N LEU A 119 -5.68 -5.20 12.44
CA LEU A 119 -6.86 -5.46 11.61
C LEU A 119 -7.62 -6.73 12.00
N ARG A 120 -7.09 -7.51 12.96
CA ARG A 120 -7.66 -8.80 13.37
C ARG A 120 -7.93 -9.72 12.17
N LEU A 121 -6.96 -9.80 11.26
CA LEU A 121 -7.09 -10.60 10.03
C LEU A 121 -7.14 -12.09 10.37
N SER A 122 -7.67 -12.90 9.45
CA SER A 122 -7.61 -14.36 9.60
C SER A 122 -6.20 -14.88 9.28
N ASP A 123 -5.91 -16.09 9.77
CA ASP A 123 -4.67 -16.81 9.46
C ASP A 123 -4.68 -17.47 8.06
N ASP A 124 -5.68 -17.17 7.22
CA ASP A 124 -5.83 -17.75 5.87
C ASP A 124 -4.92 -17.08 4.82
N TYR A 125 -3.75 -16.61 5.23
CA TYR A 125 -2.78 -16.01 4.32
C TYR A 125 -1.99 -17.07 3.54
N VAL A 126 -1.48 -16.66 2.38
CA VAL A 126 -0.56 -17.47 1.57
C VAL A 126 0.85 -16.93 1.74
N LYS A 127 1.81 -17.81 2.08
CA LYS A 127 3.24 -17.46 2.05
C LYS A 127 3.71 -17.40 0.60
N ILE A 128 4.31 -16.30 0.19
CA ILE A 128 4.79 -16.06 -1.19
C ILE A 128 6.26 -15.65 -1.16
N GLY A 129 7.17 -16.48 -1.70
CA GLY A 129 8.61 -16.16 -1.71
C GLY A 129 9.12 -15.68 -0.35
N HIS A 130 9.55 -14.41 -0.29
CA HIS A 130 10.01 -13.69 0.91
C HIS A 130 8.91 -12.82 1.55
N GLY A 131 7.67 -13.31 1.56
CA GLY A 131 6.51 -12.50 1.89
C GLY A 131 5.24 -13.26 2.20
N TYR A 132 4.16 -12.50 2.41
CA TYR A 132 2.84 -12.99 2.79
C TYR A 132 1.76 -12.26 2.01
N ARG A 133 0.66 -12.95 1.69
CA ARG A 133 -0.48 -12.42 0.96
C ARG A 133 -1.79 -12.77 1.66
N TRP A 134 -2.65 -11.78 1.85
CA TRP A 134 -4.07 -11.98 2.09
C TRP A 134 -4.87 -11.55 0.87
N GLU A 135 -5.85 -12.37 0.49
CA GLU A 135 -6.79 -12.05 -0.58
C GLU A 135 -8.19 -11.90 0.01
N PHE A 136 -8.75 -10.70 -0.09
CA PHE A 136 -10.11 -10.39 0.32
C PHE A 136 -10.97 -10.12 -0.91
N SER A 137 -12.23 -10.53 -0.84
CA SER A 137 -13.20 -10.33 -1.91
C SER A 137 -14.53 -9.88 -1.33
N TRP A 138 -15.09 -8.78 -1.84
CA TRP A 138 -16.38 -8.24 -1.41
C TRP A 138 -17.38 -8.13 -2.56
N GLY A 139 -18.67 -8.03 -2.21
CA GLY A 139 -19.75 -7.99 -3.20
C GLY A 139 -20.22 -9.39 -3.62
N VAL A 140 -20.45 -10.28 -2.65
CA VAL A 140 -20.81 -11.70 -2.85
C VAL A 140 -22.01 -11.90 -3.81
N SER A 141 -22.92 -10.93 -3.87
CA SER A 141 -24.09 -10.92 -4.76
C SER A 141 -23.79 -10.54 -6.22
N GLN A 142 -22.56 -10.13 -6.55
CA GLN A 142 -22.14 -9.79 -7.91
C GLN A 142 -21.34 -10.93 -8.56
N PRO A 143 -21.34 -11.04 -9.90
CA PRO A 143 -20.45 -11.94 -10.64
C PRO A 143 -18.99 -11.71 -10.22
N LEU A 144 -18.16 -12.76 -10.19
CA LEU A 144 -16.74 -12.66 -9.83
C LEU A 144 -15.99 -11.54 -10.60
N SER A 145 -16.37 -11.30 -11.85
CA SER A 145 -15.80 -10.24 -12.69
C SER A 145 -16.14 -8.81 -12.26
N LYS A 146 -17.07 -8.63 -11.31
CA LYS A 146 -17.50 -7.32 -10.77
C LYS A 146 -17.27 -7.19 -9.26
N ARG A 147 -16.62 -8.18 -8.63
CA ARG A 147 -16.29 -8.12 -7.22
C ARG A 147 -15.12 -7.18 -6.99
N ASN A 148 -15.17 -6.43 -5.90
CA ASN A 148 -14.00 -5.70 -5.44
C ASN A 148 -13.05 -6.71 -4.78
N HIS A 149 -11.78 -6.64 -5.15
CA HIS A 149 -10.73 -7.43 -4.55
C HIS A 149 -9.77 -6.49 -3.79
N LEU A 150 -9.26 -6.96 -2.66
CA LEU A 150 -8.11 -6.36 -2.00
C LEU A 150 -7.08 -7.46 -1.87
N ILE A 151 -5.86 -7.15 -2.27
CA ILE A 151 -4.75 -8.05 -2.14
C ILE A 151 -3.73 -7.35 -1.26
N VAL A 152 -3.78 -7.61 0.04
CA VAL A 152 -2.75 -7.09 0.93
C VAL A 152 -1.55 -8.00 0.83
N GLU A 153 -0.43 -7.47 0.35
CA GLU A 153 0.82 -8.22 0.30
C GLU A 153 1.88 -7.54 1.17
N PHE A 154 2.78 -8.35 1.69
CA PHE A 154 4.06 -7.89 2.19
C PHE A 154 5.09 -8.65 1.39
N ILE A 155 5.73 -7.97 0.44
CA ILE A 155 6.68 -8.60 -0.47
C ILE A 155 8.03 -7.92 -0.33
N LEU A 156 9.04 -8.72 -0.02
CA LEU A 156 10.41 -8.35 -0.30
C LEU A 156 10.65 -8.37 -1.82
N VAL A 157 10.59 -7.22 -2.48
CA VAL A 157 10.93 -7.11 -3.91
C VAL A 157 12.40 -6.79 -4.03
N ILE A 158 13.24 -7.70 -4.55
CA ILE A 158 14.65 -7.39 -4.86
C ILE A 158 14.75 -7.23 -6.38
N ILE A 159 14.81 -5.99 -6.89
CA ILE A 159 15.07 -5.71 -8.32
C ILE A 159 16.39 -4.94 -8.42
N ASN A 160 17.29 -5.41 -9.30
CA ASN A 160 18.54 -4.79 -9.77
C ASN A 160 18.92 -3.51 -9.00
N ASP A 161 19.72 -3.66 -7.94
CA ASP A 161 20.12 -2.63 -6.96
C ASP A 161 19.23 -2.49 -5.69
N ALA A 162 18.65 -3.60 -5.22
CA ALA A 162 18.13 -3.82 -3.86
C ALA A 162 17.34 -2.64 -3.24
N HIS A 163 16.15 -2.39 -3.75
CA HIS A 163 15.15 -1.52 -3.10
C HIS A 163 14.17 -2.38 -2.32
N PHE A 164 13.82 -2.03 -1.08
CA PHE A 164 12.82 -2.78 -0.31
C PHE A 164 11.54 -1.98 -0.18
N TYR A 165 10.41 -2.69 -0.21
CA TYR A 165 9.10 -2.07 -0.06
C TYR A 165 8.26 -2.99 0.81
N CYS A 166 7.49 -2.42 1.72
CA CYS A 166 6.25 -3.06 2.12
C CYS A 166 5.21 -2.62 1.07
N VAL A 167 4.52 -3.58 0.46
CA VAL A 167 3.65 -3.30 -0.68
C VAL A 167 2.21 -3.74 -0.44
N VAL A 168 1.40 -2.83 0.07
CA VAL A 168 -0.03 -3.08 0.21
C VAL A 168 -0.73 -2.85 -1.12
N TYR A 169 -0.83 -3.88 -1.95
CA TYR A 169 -1.61 -3.74 -3.18
C TYR A 169 -3.08 -3.49 -2.83
N LEU A 170 -3.71 -2.63 -3.62
CA LEU A 170 -5.15 -2.49 -3.58
C LEU A 170 -5.71 -2.70 -4.98
N VAL A 171 -5.86 -3.97 -5.33
CA VAL A 171 -6.36 -4.36 -6.66
C VAL A 171 -7.87 -4.10 -6.73
N LEU A 172 -8.25 -2.84 -6.84
CA LEU A 172 -9.60 -2.42 -7.18
C LEU A 172 -9.92 -2.93 -8.59
N ASN A 173 -10.56 -4.09 -8.69
CA ASN A 173 -10.99 -4.64 -9.97
C ASN A 173 -12.13 -3.79 -10.58
N LYS A 174 -12.15 -3.77 -11.91
CA LYS A 174 -12.99 -2.91 -12.77
C LYS A 174 -14.48 -3.06 -12.51
#